data_AF-A0A0E3UHX6-F1
#
_entry.id   AF-A0A0E3UHX6-F1
#
_cell.length_a   1.000
_cell.length_b   1.000
_cell.length_c   1.000
_cell.angle_alpha   90.00
_cell.angle_beta   90.00
_cell.angle_gamma   90.00
#
_symmetry.space_group_name_H-M   'P 1'
#
loop_
_entity.id
_entity.type
_entity.pdbx_description
1 polymer ?
#
loop_
_entity_poly.entity_id
_entity_poly.type
_entity_poly.pdbx_seq_one_letter_code
_entity_poly.pdbx_strand_id
1 'polypeptide(L)'
;MPALALGAGTASQGLYSDKSETLRDFPLQSHIQHVQPITGIVFWEDSGRNETDAIQLEYSYMRYGDIVSRKGEYDWAPVDKKLQDIAGRKHQAILRFYFVYPGDPTTVPAYIKALPYYRETTALSEKKTTGFPDWSHPELKRFVKEFYTRFAEHYDRDPRLAFLQTGFGLWAEYHIYDGPLKLGGTFPDKEFQAEFLRHMAATFKFTPWSISVDAADEEVTPLAGNTELLDLPFGLFDDSFLCKQHVKENEQNWNALDRERLRRSPGGGEFSYYNKRDQKLALAPNGPNGVSFETSAREFHISYMIGSDQPQYQSMARIQQAGLACGYKFRVLKFQVGDHSARVTVANEGIAPIYHDAFAAVNGVRAGGSLKGLAPGESATFDIASGGASPRLTIESDRLVPGQHIEFEAAL
;
A
#
# COMPACT_ATOMS: atom_id res chain seq x y z
N MET A 1 39.01 14.53 -71.14
CA MET A 1 38.99 15.81 -70.39
C MET A 1 38.34 15.52 -69.03
N PRO A 2 38.90 16.00 -67.92
CA PRO A 2 39.67 15.15 -67.00
C PRO A 2 38.99 14.81 -65.66
N ALA A 3 39.70 13.96 -64.92
CA ALA A 3 39.46 13.46 -63.57
C ALA A 3 39.23 14.56 -62.51
N LEU A 4 38.52 14.19 -61.43
CA LEU A 4 38.60 14.88 -60.15
C LEU A 4 38.69 13.86 -59.02
N ALA A 5 39.78 14.01 -58.26
CA ALA A 5 40.29 13.12 -57.26
C ALA A 5 39.47 13.18 -55.95
N LEU A 6 39.40 12.02 -55.29
CA LEU A 6 38.98 11.86 -53.91
C LEU A 6 39.94 12.63 -52.99
N GLY A 7 39.45 13.71 -52.38
CA GLY A 7 40.10 14.38 -51.26
C GLY A 7 39.81 13.62 -49.97
N ALA A 8 40.86 13.05 -49.36
CA ALA A 8 40.81 12.51 -48.01
C ALA A 8 40.60 13.65 -47.00
N GLY A 9 39.36 13.80 -46.53
CA GLY A 9 39.04 14.62 -45.36
C GLY A 9 39.46 13.87 -44.10
N THR A 10 40.47 14.40 -43.42
CA THR A 10 40.92 13.97 -42.11
C THR A 10 39.77 14.03 -41.11
N ALA A 11 39.28 12.87 -40.67
CA ALA A 11 38.47 12.77 -39.47
C ALA A 11 39.36 13.15 -38.28
N SER A 12 39.18 14.36 -37.75
CA SER A 12 39.65 14.66 -36.40
C SER A 12 38.81 13.80 -35.45
N GLN A 13 39.33 12.63 -35.10
CA GLN A 13 38.89 11.91 -33.92
C GLN A 13 39.12 12.84 -32.73
N GLY A 14 38.04 13.50 -32.31
CA GLY A 14 37.99 14.15 -31.02
C GLY A 14 38.18 13.07 -29.98
N LEU A 15 39.39 12.99 -29.42
CA LEU A 15 39.70 12.27 -28.21
C LEU A 15 38.90 12.93 -27.07
N TYR A 16 37.62 12.58 -26.93
CA TYR A 16 36.98 12.66 -25.62
C TYR A 16 37.66 11.57 -24.78
N SER A 17 38.67 11.98 -24.01
CA SER A 17 39.23 11.11 -22.99
C SER A 17 38.12 10.85 -21.97
N ASP A 18 37.55 9.66 -22.00
CA ASP A 18 36.70 9.12 -20.96
C ASP A 18 37.61 8.80 -19.75
N LYS A 19 38.09 9.85 -19.08
CA LYS A 19 38.75 9.68 -17.79
C LYS A 19 37.64 9.34 -16.81
N SER A 20 37.48 8.05 -16.50
CA SER A 20 36.61 7.62 -15.42
C SER A 20 36.96 8.43 -14.18
N GLU A 21 35.99 9.16 -13.68
CA GLU A 21 36.13 9.99 -12.50
C GLU A 21 36.52 9.14 -11.28
N THR A 22 37.50 9.59 -10.50
CA THR A 22 37.94 8.86 -9.30
C THR A 22 36.99 9.16 -8.15
N LEU A 23 36.17 8.18 -7.76
CA LEU A 23 35.30 8.29 -6.60
C LEU A 23 36.07 8.00 -5.30
N ARG A 24 35.81 8.79 -4.25
CA ARG A 24 36.38 8.61 -2.91
C ARG A 24 35.29 8.44 -1.87
N ASP A 25 35.54 7.62 -0.87
CA ASP A 25 34.61 7.46 0.24
C ASP A 25 34.35 8.81 0.93
N PHE A 26 33.08 9.13 1.14
CA PHE A 26 32.64 10.38 1.73
C PHE A 26 31.98 10.10 3.09
N PRO A 27 32.42 10.76 4.18
CA PRO A 27 31.87 10.54 5.51
C PRO A 27 30.41 10.99 5.57
N LEU A 28 29.56 10.19 6.20
CA LEU A 28 28.13 10.46 6.30
C LEU A 28 27.56 9.89 7.60
N GLN A 29 26.91 10.75 8.36
CA GLN A 29 26.22 10.39 9.60
C GLN A 29 24.76 10.83 9.48
N SER A 30 23.84 9.88 9.67
CA SER A 30 22.40 10.10 9.56
C SER A 30 21.66 9.09 10.44
N HIS A 31 20.51 9.48 10.99
CA HIS A 31 19.68 8.63 11.84
C HIS A 31 18.22 8.74 11.45
N ILE A 32 17.50 7.63 11.57
CA ILE A 32 16.05 7.61 11.48
C ILE A 32 15.47 8.01 12.84
N GLN A 33 14.68 9.09 12.85
CA GLN A 33 14.05 9.65 14.03
C GLN A 33 12.52 9.51 13.99
N HIS A 34 11.95 9.46 12.79
CA HIS A 34 10.50 9.45 12.59
C HIS A 34 10.02 8.15 11.93
N VAL A 35 8.76 7.82 12.16
CA VAL A 35 8.08 6.76 11.39
C VAL A 35 8.22 7.12 9.91
N GLN A 36 8.57 6.12 9.10
CA GLN A 36 8.82 6.34 7.69
C GLN A 36 7.51 6.60 6.93
N PRO A 37 7.51 7.49 5.93
CA PRO A 37 6.35 7.66 5.06
C PRO A 37 5.86 6.33 4.50
N ILE A 38 4.54 6.19 4.35
CA ILE A 38 3.91 4.99 3.76
C ILE A 38 4.11 3.71 4.61
N THR A 39 4.46 3.84 5.89
CA THR A 39 4.56 2.70 6.83
C THR A 39 3.96 3.03 8.20
N GLY A 40 3.87 2.00 9.05
CA GLY A 40 3.67 2.15 10.49
C GLY A 40 2.24 1.95 10.99
N ILE A 41 1.97 2.43 12.21
CA ILE A 41 0.63 2.37 12.78
C ILE A 41 -0.28 3.36 12.07
N VAL A 42 -1.50 2.95 11.78
CA VAL A 42 -2.52 3.73 11.06
C VAL A 42 -3.66 4.04 12.00
N PHE A 43 -4.14 5.28 12.00
CA PHE A 43 -5.36 5.66 12.69
C PHE A 43 -6.49 5.89 11.70
N TRP A 44 -7.73 5.76 12.14
CA TRP A 44 -8.87 6.23 11.34
C TRP A 44 -8.81 7.75 11.22
N GLU A 45 -9.16 8.28 10.05
CA GLU A 45 -9.04 9.73 9.76
C GLU A 45 -9.90 10.62 10.67
N ASP A 46 -10.97 10.06 11.24
CA ASP A 46 -11.89 10.71 12.15
C ASP A 46 -11.64 10.38 13.64
N SER A 47 -10.51 9.73 13.97
CA SER A 47 -10.18 9.32 15.35
C SER A 47 -10.07 10.48 16.35
N GLY A 48 -9.87 11.71 15.85
CA GLY A 48 -9.59 12.90 16.67
C GLY A 48 -8.20 12.90 17.31
N ARG A 49 -7.31 11.97 16.93
CA ARG A 49 -5.96 11.80 17.49
C ARG A 49 -4.84 11.84 16.45
N ASN A 50 -5.17 12.31 15.25
CA ASN A 50 -4.30 12.28 14.07
C ASN A 50 -3.35 13.48 13.96
N GLU A 51 -3.46 14.49 14.83
CA GLU A 51 -2.50 15.60 14.88
C GLU A 51 -1.24 15.15 15.65
N THR A 52 -0.42 14.31 15.02
CA THR A 52 0.74 13.68 15.65
C THR A 52 1.76 13.17 14.64
N ASP A 53 3.05 13.25 14.98
CA ASP A 53 4.13 12.65 14.17
C ASP A 53 4.37 11.16 14.50
N ALA A 54 3.55 10.56 15.38
CA ALA A 54 3.67 9.15 15.78
C ALA A 54 3.19 8.16 14.69
N ILE A 55 2.51 8.66 13.66
CA ILE A 55 2.01 7.91 12.51
C ILE A 55 2.39 8.65 11.22
N GLN A 56 2.21 7.99 10.07
CA GLN A 56 2.37 8.59 8.73
C GLN A 56 1.20 8.28 7.80
N LEU A 57 0.23 7.51 8.30
CA LEU A 57 -0.85 6.93 7.53
C LEU A 57 -2.17 7.10 8.28
N GLU A 58 -3.23 7.41 7.54
CA GLU A 58 -4.61 7.43 8.04
C GLU A 58 -5.51 6.58 7.15
N TYR A 59 -6.52 5.96 7.75
CA TYR A 59 -7.44 5.07 7.08
C TYR A 59 -8.84 5.67 6.97
N SER A 60 -9.53 5.42 5.85
CA SER A 60 -10.94 5.77 5.70
C SER A 60 -11.74 4.75 4.88
N TYR A 61 -12.92 4.42 5.40
CA TYR A 61 -13.95 3.77 4.62
C TYR A 61 -14.63 4.78 3.67
N MET A 62 -14.93 4.32 2.47
CA MET A 62 -15.59 5.08 1.42
C MET A 62 -16.83 4.32 0.90
N ARG A 63 -17.87 5.07 0.54
CA ARG A 63 -19.13 4.51 0.03
C ARG A 63 -19.24 4.75 -1.47
N TYR A 64 -19.55 3.72 -2.25
CA TYR A 64 -19.70 3.87 -3.70
C TYR A 64 -20.82 4.86 -4.08
N GLY A 65 -21.95 4.82 -3.36
CA GLY A 65 -23.10 5.68 -3.58
C GLY A 65 -22.89 7.16 -3.21
N ASP A 66 -21.87 7.48 -2.41
CA ASP A 66 -21.50 8.87 -2.12
C ASP A 66 -20.75 9.52 -3.30
N ILE A 67 -20.16 8.69 -4.17
CA ILE A 67 -19.38 9.13 -5.34
C ILE A 67 -20.23 9.11 -6.60
N VAL A 68 -21.13 8.13 -6.73
CA VAL A 68 -21.87 7.89 -7.98
C VAL A 68 -23.36 7.95 -7.74
N SER A 69 -23.98 9.04 -8.19
CA SER A 69 -25.42 9.25 -8.11
C SER A 69 -26.16 8.78 -9.36
N ARG A 70 -25.52 8.89 -10.54
CA ARG A 70 -26.06 8.51 -11.86
C ARG A 70 -25.03 7.73 -12.67
N LYS A 71 -25.50 6.93 -13.63
CA LYS A 71 -24.63 6.12 -14.50
C LYS A 71 -23.65 7.01 -15.26
N GLY A 72 -22.35 6.77 -15.08
CA GLY A 72 -21.29 7.52 -15.76
C GLY A 72 -20.96 8.88 -15.15
N GLU A 73 -21.60 9.28 -14.04
CA GLU A 73 -21.34 10.55 -13.36
C GLU A 73 -20.68 10.31 -12.01
N TYR A 74 -19.46 10.82 -11.85
CA TYR A 74 -18.61 10.61 -10.67
C TYR A 74 -18.32 11.95 -10.00
N ASP A 75 -18.73 12.09 -8.74
CA ASP A 75 -18.34 13.20 -7.87
C ASP A 75 -17.22 12.76 -6.94
N TRP A 76 -16.00 13.19 -7.26
CA TRP A 76 -14.81 12.85 -6.51
C TRP A 76 -14.53 13.79 -5.32
N ALA A 77 -15.34 14.84 -5.12
CA ALA A 77 -15.13 15.81 -4.05
C ALA A 77 -15.01 15.17 -2.65
N PRO A 78 -15.77 14.10 -2.28
CA PRO A 78 -15.59 13.43 -1.00
C PRO A 78 -14.21 12.75 -0.85
N VAL A 79 -13.68 12.18 -1.93
CA VAL A 79 -12.33 11.57 -1.94
C VAL A 79 -11.29 12.68 -1.82
N ASP A 80 -11.38 13.71 -2.66
CA ASP A 80 -10.41 14.81 -2.66
C ASP A 80 -10.34 15.52 -1.31
N LYS A 81 -11.48 15.73 -0.66
CA LYS A 81 -11.54 16.31 0.68
C LYS A 81 -10.77 15.47 1.69
N LYS A 82 -11.02 14.15 1.76
CA LYS A 82 -10.32 13.26 2.70
C LYS A 82 -8.82 13.23 2.42
N LEU A 83 -8.43 13.09 1.15
CA LEU A 83 -7.03 13.10 0.76
C LEU A 83 -6.34 14.42 1.13
N GLN A 84 -7.02 15.56 0.93
CA GLN A 84 -6.50 16.87 1.28
C GLN A 84 -6.37 17.06 2.81
N ASP A 85 -7.38 16.67 3.58
CA ASP A 85 -7.37 16.81 5.03
C ASP A 85 -6.24 15.96 5.66
N ILE A 86 -6.09 14.70 5.21
CA ILE A 86 -5.03 13.79 5.66
C ILE A 86 -3.64 14.32 5.26
N ALA A 87 -3.47 14.77 4.01
CA ALA A 87 -2.22 15.38 3.57
C ALA A 87 -1.89 16.68 4.31
N GLY A 88 -2.90 17.44 4.75
CA GLY A 88 -2.74 18.62 5.58
C GLY A 88 -2.09 18.33 6.94
N ARG A 89 -2.26 17.09 7.45
CA ARG A 89 -1.59 16.55 8.63
C ARG A 89 -0.24 15.90 8.33
N LYS A 90 0.25 16.01 7.08
CA LYS A 90 1.48 15.39 6.58
C LYS A 90 1.43 13.86 6.58
N HIS A 91 0.24 13.30 6.48
CA HIS A 91 0.00 11.87 6.38
C HIS A 91 -0.50 11.50 4.98
N GLN A 92 -0.53 10.21 4.70
CA GLN A 92 -1.13 9.67 3.47
C GLN A 92 -2.31 8.76 3.79
N ALA A 93 -3.24 8.65 2.87
CA ALA A 93 -4.46 7.91 3.05
C ALA A 93 -4.32 6.43 2.63
N ILE A 94 -5.01 5.58 3.36
CA ILE A 94 -5.46 4.26 2.94
C ILE A 94 -6.97 4.34 2.79
N LEU A 95 -7.49 4.09 1.61
CA LEU A 95 -8.93 4.12 1.35
C LEU A 95 -9.47 2.70 1.13
N ARG A 96 -10.64 2.39 1.70
CA ARG A 96 -11.37 1.14 1.41
C ARG A 96 -12.79 1.43 0.98
N PHE A 97 -13.17 1.00 -0.20
CA PHE A 97 -14.57 1.06 -0.65
C PHE A 97 -15.29 -0.24 -0.29
N TYR A 98 -16.51 -0.13 0.21
CA TYR A 98 -17.30 -1.28 0.66
C TYR A 98 -18.73 -1.22 0.15
N PHE A 99 -19.37 -2.37 -0.09
CA PHE A 99 -20.80 -2.47 -0.39
C PHE A 99 -21.65 -2.79 0.83
N VAL A 100 -21.13 -3.61 1.74
CA VAL A 100 -21.85 -4.16 2.89
C VAL A 100 -21.17 -3.72 4.17
N TYR A 101 -21.95 -3.18 5.11
CA TYR A 101 -21.49 -2.82 6.45
C TYR A 101 -22.57 -3.21 7.46
N PRO A 102 -22.26 -3.98 8.52
CA PRO A 102 -23.27 -4.47 9.46
C PRO A 102 -24.08 -3.35 10.12
N GLY A 103 -25.40 -3.43 9.97
CA GLY A 103 -26.35 -2.45 10.47
C GLY A 103 -26.76 -1.36 9.50
N ASP A 104 -26.16 -1.31 8.31
CA ASP A 104 -26.44 -0.30 7.30
C ASP A 104 -27.08 -0.89 6.03
N PRO A 105 -27.85 -0.09 5.27
CA PRO A 105 -28.16 -0.39 3.87
C PRO A 105 -26.88 -0.49 3.02
N THR A 106 -26.97 -1.14 1.86
CA THR A 106 -25.83 -1.21 0.94
C THR A 106 -25.41 0.19 0.48
N THR A 107 -24.13 0.35 0.14
CA THR A 107 -23.62 1.57 -0.49
C THR A 107 -23.78 1.58 -2.01
N VAL A 108 -24.55 0.65 -2.59
CA VAL A 108 -24.76 0.59 -4.03
C VAL A 108 -25.35 1.91 -4.54
N PRO A 109 -24.85 2.47 -5.65
CA PRO A 109 -25.41 3.69 -6.24
C PRO A 109 -26.92 3.65 -6.42
N ALA A 110 -27.59 4.74 -6.08
CA ALA A 110 -29.05 4.85 -6.13
C ALA A 110 -29.62 4.53 -7.52
N TYR A 111 -28.93 4.90 -8.60
CA TYR A 111 -29.39 4.59 -9.95
C TYR A 111 -29.45 3.08 -10.24
N ILE A 112 -28.54 2.27 -9.67
CA ILE A 112 -28.54 0.82 -9.83
C ILE A 112 -29.71 0.23 -9.05
N LYS A 113 -29.93 0.72 -7.82
CA LYS A 113 -31.07 0.31 -6.98
C LYS A 113 -32.43 0.55 -7.65
N ALA A 114 -32.51 1.56 -8.52
CA ALA A 114 -33.72 1.90 -9.26
C ALA A 114 -33.93 1.07 -10.55
N LEU A 115 -32.97 0.23 -10.94
CA LEU A 115 -33.08 -0.56 -12.17
C LEU A 115 -34.11 -1.68 -12.04
N PRO A 116 -34.83 -2.00 -13.13
CA PRO A 116 -35.68 -3.17 -13.17
C PRO A 116 -34.88 -4.43 -12.82
N TYR A 117 -35.48 -5.29 -11.98
CA TYR A 117 -34.94 -6.58 -11.57
C TYR A 117 -33.70 -6.56 -10.67
N TYR A 118 -33.15 -5.40 -10.31
CA TYR A 118 -32.17 -5.31 -9.22
C TYR A 118 -32.87 -5.51 -7.87
N ARG A 119 -32.45 -6.52 -7.09
CA ARG A 119 -33.15 -6.91 -5.85
C ARG A 119 -32.18 -7.14 -4.68
N GLU A 120 -32.00 -6.10 -3.88
CA GLU A 120 -31.21 -6.22 -2.65
C GLU A 120 -31.86 -7.18 -1.66
N THR A 121 -31.02 -7.81 -0.85
CA THR A 121 -31.47 -8.63 0.28
C THR A 121 -31.23 -7.84 1.57
N THR A 122 -32.20 -7.84 2.47
CA THR A 122 -32.01 -7.37 3.84
C THR A 122 -32.10 -8.56 4.78
N ALA A 123 -31.07 -8.77 5.60
CA ALA A 123 -31.01 -9.87 6.54
C ALA A 123 -30.23 -9.47 7.79
N LEU A 124 -30.24 -10.32 8.82
CA LEU A 124 -29.40 -10.11 9.99
C LEU A 124 -27.95 -10.48 9.66
N SER A 125 -27.04 -9.66 10.16
CA SER A 125 -25.59 -9.88 10.17
C SER A 125 -25.03 -9.18 11.40
N GLU A 126 -24.24 -9.89 12.19
CA GLU A 126 -23.76 -9.42 13.50
C GLU A 126 -24.88 -8.94 14.42
N LYS A 127 -26.03 -9.62 14.36
CA LYS A 127 -27.25 -9.25 15.09
C LYS A 127 -27.83 -7.87 14.69
N LYS A 128 -27.38 -7.28 13.57
CA LYS A 128 -27.88 -6.02 13.03
C LYS A 128 -28.58 -6.25 11.69
N THR A 129 -29.60 -5.44 11.40
CA THR A 129 -30.28 -5.46 10.10
C THR A 129 -29.35 -4.86 9.04
N THR A 130 -28.97 -5.66 8.05
CA THR A 130 -27.90 -5.34 7.11
C THR A 130 -28.38 -5.54 5.67
N GLY A 131 -28.02 -4.60 4.79
CA GLY A 131 -28.28 -4.70 3.36
C GLY A 131 -27.18 -5.47 2.62
N PHE A 132 -27.59 -6.35 1.69
CA PHE A 132 -26.71 -7.12 0.82
C PHE A 132 -27.02 -6.80 -0.65
N PRO A 133 -26.00 -6.52 -1.47
CA PRO A 133 -26.18 -6.15 -2.87
C PRO A 133 -26.65 -7.34 -3.71
N ASP A 134 -27.23 -7.04 -4.88
CA ASP A 134 -27.63 -8.06 -5.88
C ASP A 134 -26.54 -8.26 -6.93
N TRP A 135 -25.63 -9.18 -6.66
CA TRP A 135 -24.58 -9.61 -7.57
C TRP A 135 -25.07 -10.45 -8.75
N SER A 136 -26.35 -10.84 -8.80
CA SER A 136 -26.91 -11.46 -10.00
C SER A 136 -27.13 -10.42 -11.10
N HIS A 137 -27.24 -9.14 -10.74
CA HIS A 137 -27.54 -8.07 -11.67
C HIS A 137 -26.28 -7.60 -12.42
N PRO A 138 -26.26 -7.64 -13.77
CA PRO A 138 -25.06 -7.35 -14.57
C PRO A 138 -24.58 -5.91 -14.44
N GLU A 139 -25.47 -4.96 -14.17
CA GLU A 139 -25.07 -3.55 -13.97
C GLU A 139 -24.14 -3.38 -12.76
N LEU A 140 -24.33 -4.12 -11.66
CA LEU A 140 -23.45 -4.00 -10.49
C LEU A 140 -22.03 -4.47 -10.81
N LYS A 141 -21.91 -5.60 -11.51
CA LYS A 141 -20.65 -6.16 -12.02
C LYS A 141 -19.94 -5.19 -12.97
N ARG A 142 -20.69 -4.59 -13.90
CA ARG A 142 -20.18 -3.57 -14.82
C ARG A 142 -19.71 -2.32 -14.06
N PHE A 143 -20.54 -1.84 -13.14
CA PHE A 143 -20.30 -0.63 -12.36
C PHE A 143 -19.01 -0.72 -11.55
N VAL A 144 -18.78 -1.79 -10.79
CA VAL A 144 -17.61 -1.85 -9.90
C VAL A 144 -16.29 -1.83 -10.70
N LYS A 145 -16.24 -2.47 -11.89
CA LYS A 145 -15.07 -2.36 -12.78
C LYS A 145 -14.92 -0.94 -13.33
N GLU A 146 -16.00 -0.34 -13.85
CA GLU A 146 -15.95 1.05 -14.34
C GLU A 146 -15.52 2.02 -13.24
N PHE A 147 -16.03 1.85 -12.02
CA PHE A 147 -15.67 2.66 -10.87
C PHE A 147 -14.17 2.66 -10.64
N TYR A 148 -13.52 1.50 -10.60
CA TYR A 148 -12.08 1.43 -10.40
C TYR A 148 -11.28 1.93 -11.59
N THR A 149 -11.78 1.77 -12.82
CA THR A 149 -11.19 2.43 -14.00
C THR A 149 -11.15 3.95 -13.80
N ARG A 150 -12.30 4.56 -13.46
CA ARG A 150 -12.41 6.00 -13.23
C ARG A 150 -11.61 6.45 -12.00
N PHE A 151 -11.60 5.67 -10.94
CA PHE A 151 -10.81 5.98 -9.75
C PHE A 151 -9.31 6.02 -10.09
N ALA A 152 -8.81 5.05 -10.85
CA ALA A 152 -7.40 5.01 -11.25
C ALA A 152 -7.01 6.14 -12.21
N GLU A 153 -7.89 6.53 -13.14
CA GLU A 153 -7.70 7.71 -14.01
C GLU A 153 -7.40 8.98 -13.21
N HIS A 154 -8.01 9.12 -12.03
CA HIS A 154 -7.81 10.26 -11.12
C HIS A 154 -6.68 10.06 -10.11
N TYR A 155 -6.55 8.87 -9.52
CA TYR A 155 -5.82 8.67 -8.27
C TYR A 155 -4.65 7.69 -8.31
N ASP A 156 -4.45 6.91 -9.38
CA ASP A 156 -3.37 5.90 -9.41
C ASP A 156 -1.98 6.51 -9.18
N ARG A 157 -1.80 7.80 -9.52
CA ARG A 157 -0.57 8.58 -9.29
C ARG A 157 -0.70 9.69 -8.25
N ASP A 158 -1.78 9.73 -7.46
CA ASP A 158 -1.95 10.77 -6.44
C ASP A 158 -1.08 10.47 -5.20
N PRO A 159 -0.13 11.35 -4.82
CA PRO A 159 0.78 11.10 -3.69
C PRO A 159 0.06 11.06 -2.34
N ARG A 160 -1.15 11.61 -2.24
CA ARG A 160 -1.96 11.60 -1.02
C ARG A 160 -2.53 10.21 -0.72
N LEU A 161 -2.58 9.33 -1.71
CA LEU A 161 -3.06 7.94 -1.58
C LEU A 161 -1.88 6.97 -1.50
N ALA A 162 -1.64 6.42 -0.32
CA ALA A 162 -0.58 5.43 -0.11
C ALA A 162 -1.01 4.04 -0.62
N PHE A 163 -2.20 3.60 -0.22
CA PHE A 163 -2.71 2.26 -0.54
C PHE A 163 -4.22 2.29 -0.77
N LEU A 164 -4.69 1.36 -1.61
CA LEU A 164 -6.10 1.07 -1.79
C LEU A 164 -6.43 -0.30 -1.19
N GLN A 165 -7.51 -0.42 -0.45
CA GLN A 165 -8.07 -1.71 -0.05
C GLN A 165 -9.42 -1.91 -0.76
N THR A 166 -9.68 -3.15 -1.18
CA THR A 166 -10.93 -3.50 -1.87
C THR A 166 -11.28 -4.96 -1.65
N GLY A 167 -12.54 -5.31 -1.94
CA GLY A 167 -13.02 -6.67 -1.93
C GLY A 167 -14.54 -6.72 -1.92
N PHE A 168 -15.09 -7.83 -1.43
CA PHE A 168 -16.52 -8.11 -1.41
C PHE A 168 -16.96 -8.58 -0.03
N GLY A 169 -18.27 -8.70 0.20
CA GLY A 169 -18.78 -9.10 1.51
C GLY A 169 -18.72 -7.99 2.57
N LEU A 170 -18.79 -8.39 3.84
CA LEU A 170 -18.79 -7.49 4.98
C LEU A 170 -17.48 -6.70 5.01
N TRP A 171 -17.57 -5.36 5.11
CA TRP A 171 -16.42 -4.44 5.10
C TRP A 171 -15.45 -4.58 3.92
N ALA A 172 -15.87 -5.25 2.84
CA ALA A 172 -15.04 -5.65 1.70
C ALA A 172 -13.94 -6.69 2.03
N GLU A 173 -14.19 -7.56 3.01
CA GLU A 173 -13.21 -8.50 3.55
C GLU A 173 -13.28 -9.92 2.97
N TYR A 174 -14.01 -10.14 1.88
CA TYR A 174 -14.23 -11.43 1.24
C TYR A 174 -15.03 -12.48 2.04
N HIS A 175 -15.72 -12.09 3.12
CA HIS A 175 -16.59 -12.98 3.89
C HIS A 175 -18.00 -12.43 4.13
N ILE A 176 -18.92 -13.34 4.47
CA ILE A 176 -20.19 -13.05 5.14
C ILE A 176 -20.38 -14.14 6.20
N TYR A 177 -19.77 -13.98 7.37
CA TYR A 177 -19.83 -15.01 8.44
C TYR A 177 -21.22 -15.17 9.07
N ASP A 178 -21.97 -14.07 9.19
CA ASP A 178 -23.35 -14.06 9.67
C ASP A 178 -24.20 -13.34 8.62
N GLY A 179 -25.04 -14.07 7.90
CA GLY A 179 -25.88 -13.53 6.83
C GLY A 179 -26.06 -14.51 5.67
N PRO A 180 -26.88 -14.15 4.66
CA PRO A 180 -27.08 -14.98 3.50
C PRO A 180 -25.85 -14.89 2.60
N LEU A 181 -24.88 -15.80 2.74
CA LEU A 181 -23.81 -15.96 1.75
C LEU A 181 -24.31 -16.79 0.56
N LYS A 182 -24.49 -16.14 -0.59
CA LYS A 182 -24.88 -16.82 -1.84
C LYS A 182 -24.07 -16.27 -3.00
N LEU A 183 -23.17 -17.09 -3.54
CA LEU A 183 -22.39 -16.78 -4.74
C LEU A 183 -23.31 -16.50 -5.94
N GLY A 184 -23.02 -15.42 -6.66
CA GLY A 184 -23.86 -14.89 -7.74
C GLY A 184 -25.18 -14.26 -7.27
N GLY A 185 -25.40 -14.12 -5.96
CA GLY A 185 -26.57 -13.52 -5.35
C GLY A 185 -26.18 -12.35 -4.44
N THR A 186 -25.97 -12.62 -3.17
CA THR A 186 -25.55 -11.63 -2.16
C THR A 186 -24.04 -11.45 -2.08
N PHE A 187 -23.29 -12.31 -2.76
CA PHE A 187 -21.84 -12.26 -2.95
C PHE A 187 -21.52 -12.52 -4.43
N PRO A 188 -20.50 -11.92 -5.05
CA PRO A 188 -20.18 -12.19 -6.45
C PRO A 188 -19.81 -13.65 -6.68
N ASP A 189 -20.19 -14.20 -7.82
CA ASP A 189 -19.68 -15.52 -8.23
C ASP A 189 -18.16 -15.48 -8.50
N LYS A 190 -17.55 -16.66 -8.44
CA LYS A 190 -16.10 -16.83 -8.60
C LYS A 190 -15.59 -16.37 -9.96
N GLU A 191 -16.39 -16.54 -11.02
CA GLU A 191 -16.05 -16.07 -12.37
C GLU A 191 -15.88 -14.55 -12.38
N PHE A 192 -16.84 -13.81 -11.82
CA PHE A 192 -16.74 -12.37 -11.73
C PHE A 192 -15.62 -11.90 -10.78
N GLN A 193 -15.40 -12.59 -9.66
CA GLN A 193 -14.26 -12.28 -8.78
C GLN A 193 -12.93 -12.37 -9.53
N ALA A 194 -12.72 -13.41 -10.33
CA ALA A 194 -11.52 -13.57 -11.16
C ALA A 194 -11.42 -12.47 -12.24
N GLU A 195 -12.53 -12.09 -12.87
CA GLU A 195 -12.57 -10.97 -13.81
C GLU A 195 -12.19 -9.65 -13.12
N PHE A 196 -12.75 -9.39 -11.94
CA PHE A 196 -12.49 -8.20 -11.14
C PHE A 196 -11.01 -8.09 -10.74
N LEU A 197 -10.40 -9.17 -10.25
CA LEU A 197 -8.99 -9.16 -9.86
C LEU A 197 -8.06 -8.85 -11.04
N ARG A 198 -8.31 -9.47 -12.20
CA ARG A 198 -7.57 -9.15 -13.44
C ARG A 198 -7.78 -7.69 -13.86
N HIS A 199 -9.00 -7.19 -13.74
CA HIS A 199 -9.31 -5.80 -14.04
C HIS A 199 -8.53 -4.84 -13.13
N MET A 200 -8.48 -5.09 -11.81
CA MET A 200 -7.71 -4.29 -10.86
C MET A 200 -6.22 -4.27 -11.21
N ALA A 201 -5.62 -5.43 -11.50
CA ALA A 201 -4.23 -5.55 -11.94
C ALA A 201 -3.94 -4.82 -13.27
N ALA A 202 -4.90 -4.85 -14.20
CA ALA A 202 -4.81 -4.13 -15.46
C ALA A 202 -4.95 -2.61 -15.28
N THR A 203 -5.63 -2.16 -14.22
CA THR A 203 -6.03 -0.77 -14.01
C THR A 203 -5.01 0.01 -13.18
N PHE A 204 -4.58 -0.53 -12.03
CA PHE A 204 -3.64 0.15 -11.14
C PHE A 204 -2.19 -0.20 -11.50
N LYS A 205 -1.39 0.82 -11.79
CA LYS A 205 0.03 0.66 -12.18
C LYS A 205 0.99 1.22 -11.13
N PHE A 206 0.55 2.20 -10.36
CA PHE A 206 1.43 2.92 -9.44
C PHE A 206 0.95 2.85 -7.99
N THR A 207 -0.37 2.86 -7.74
CA THR A 207 -0.94 2.71 -6.40
C THR A 207 -1.11 1.21 -6.07
N PRO A 208 -0.42 0.69 -5.04
CA PRO A 208 -0.64 -0.67 -4.59
C PRO A 208 -2.04 -0.84 -4.02
N TRP A 209 -2.66 -1.97 -4.32
CA TRP A 209 -3.97 -2.34 -3.81
C TRP A 209 -3.93 -3.68 -3.10
N SER A 210 -4.77 -3.86 -2.09
CA SER A 210 -4.82 -5.08 -1.28
C SER A 210 -6.23 -5.63 -1.14
N ILE A 211 -6.32 -6.95 -0.92
CA ILE A 211 -7.53 -7.68 -0.57
C ILE A 211 -7.35 -8.38 0.78
N SER A 212 -8.45 -8.76 1.43
CA SER A 212 -8.43 -9.47 2.71
C SER A 212 -7.77 -10.83 2.58
N VAL A 213 -7.09 -11.28 3.65
CA VAL A 213 -6.59 -12.65 3.77
C VAL A 213 -7.71 -13.70 3.74
N ASP A 214 -8.94 -13.34 4.11
CA ASP A 214 -10.09 -14.25 4.03
C ASP A 214 -10.44 -14.63 2.59
N ALA A 215 -9.86 -13.92 1.60
CA ALA A 215 -9.90 -14.34 0.21
C ALA A 215 -9.16 -15.67 -0.05
N ALA A 216 -8.50 -16.25 0.95
CA ALA A 216 -7.95 -17.60 0.89
C ALA A 216 -9.02 -18.71 0.91
N ASP A 217 -10.24 -18.41 1.36
CA ASP A 217 -11.33 -19.38 1.43
C ASP A 217 -11.69 -19.90 0.03
N GLU A 218 -11.38 -21.16 -0.24
CA GLU A 218 -11.61 -21.82 -1.52
C GLU A 218 -13.08 -22.12 -1.79
N GLU A 219 -13.96 -22.09 -0.78
CA GLU A 219 -15.40 -22.24 -0.99
C GLU A 219 -15.98 -20.95 -1.58
N VAL A 220 -15.44 -19.79 -1.19
CA VAL A 220 -15.96 -18.47 -1.56
C VAL A 220 -15.24 -17.86 -2.77
N THR A 221 -13.94 -18.08 -2.89
CA THR A 221 -13.10 -17.38 -3.88
C THR A 221 -12.50 -18.32 -4.94
N PRO A 222 -11.99 -17.78 -6.06
CA PRO A 222 -11.25 -18.54 -7.07
C PRO A 222 -9.72 -18.56 -6.85
N LEU A 223 -9.20 -18.03 -5.73
CA LEU A 223 -7.76 -17.77 -5.55
C LEU A 223 -6.95 -19.01 -5.18
N ALA A 224 -7.43 -19.79 -4.22
CA ALA A 224 -6.74 -20.98 -3.73
C ALA A 224 -6.41 -21.94 -4.89
N GLY A 225 -5.11 -22.27 -5.03
CA GLY A 225 -4.61 -23.17 -6.08
C GLY A 225 -4.59 -22.58 -7.50
N ASN A 226 -4.97 -21.32 -7.70
CA ASN A 226 -4.95 -20.66 -9.01
C ASN A 226 -3.71 -19.75 -9.15
N THR A 227 -2.64 -20.29 -9.73
CA THR A 227 -1.36 -19.57 -9.88
C THR A 227 -1.49 -18.29 -10.70
N GLU A 228 -2.32 -18.27 -11.75
CA GLU A 228 -2.54 -17.06 -12.57
C GLU A 228 -3.12 -15.90 -11.74
N LEU A 229 -4.11 -16.19 -10.88
CA LEU A 229 -4.70 -15.17 -10.02
C LEU A 229 -3.77 -14.78 -8.88
N LEU A 230 -3.07 -15.75 -8.27
CA LEU A 230 -2.07 -15.48 -7.23
C LEU A 230 -0.91 -14.62 -7.76
N ASP A 231 -0.53 -14.75 -9.02
CA ASP A 231 0.52 -13.93 -9.65
C ASP A 231 0.11 -12.47 -9.87
N LEU A 232 -1.17 -12.10 -9.71
CA LEU A 232 -1.61 -10.71 -9.79
C LEU A 232 -1.00 -9.85 -8.66
N PRO A 233 -0.71 -8.56 -8.89
CA PRO A 233 0.04 -7.70 -7.98
C PRO A 233 -0.85 -7.06 -6.89
N PHE A 234 -1.74 -7.85 -6.27
CA PHE A 234 -2.42 -7.40 -5.06
C PHE A 234 -1.54 -7.66 -3.84
N GLY A 235 -1.69 -6.84 -2.80
CA GLY A 235 -1.23 -7.07 -1.45
C GLY A 235 -2.31 -7.65 -0.56
N LEU A 236 -2.01 -7.82 0.72
CA LEU A 236 -2.91 -8.46 1.68
C LEU A 236 -3.20 -7.54 2.86
N PHE A 237 -4.41 -7.63 3.39
CA PHE A 237 -4.75 -7.04 4.67
C PHE A 237 -5.44 -8.06 5.58
N ASP A 238 -5.13 -8.02 6.87
CA ASP A 238 -5.65 -8.90 7.90
C ASP A 238 -6.27 -8.07 9.04
N ASP A 239 -7.60 -7.99 9.08
CA ASP A 239 -8.33 -7.16 10.04
C ASP A 239 -8.62 -7.88 11.37
N SER A 240 -7.98 -9.03 11.59
CA SER A 240 -8.00 -9.72 12.88
C SER A 240 -6.59 -10.06 13.37
N PHE A 241 -5.61 -9.22 13.01
CA PHE A 241 -4.21 -9.45 13.32
C PHE A 241 -3.98 -9.55 14.84
N LEU A 242 -3.10 -10.48 15.24
CA LEU A 242 -2.85 -10.86 16.64
C LEU A 242 -4.04 -11.48 17.40
N CYS A 243 -5.14 -11.87 16.75
CA CYS A 243 -6.21 -12.60 17.42
C CYS A 243 -5.70 -13.97 17.96
N LYS A 244 -6.46 -14.57 18.87
CA LYS A 244 -6.09 -15.86 19.47
C LYS A 244 -6.01 -17.00 18.44
N GLN A 245 -6.80 -16.90 17.37
CA GLN A 245 -6.90 -17.88 16.30
C GLN A 245 -5.85 -17.69 15.20
N HIS A 246 -5.06 -16.60 15.24
CA HIS A 246 -4.21 -16.18 14.13
C HIS A 246 -3.34 -17.30 13.55
N VAL A 247 -2.62 -18.06 14.39
CA VAL A 247 -1.75 -19.18 13.95
C VAL A 247 -2.55 -20.30 13.25
N LYS A 248 -3.80 -20.50 13.66
CA LYS A 248 -4.65 -21.58 13.14
C LYS A 248 -5.39 -21.21 11.86
N GLU A 249 -5.77 -19.94 11.72
CA GLU A 249 -6.66 -19.46 10.65
C GLU A 249 -5.91 -18.48 9.76
N ASN A 250 -5.65 -17.26 10.25
CA ASN A 250 -5.04 -16.19 9.47
C ASN A 250 -3.70 -16.57 8.85
N GLU A 251 -2.81 -17.21 9.60
CA GLU A 251 -1.50 -17.66 9.09
C GLU A 251 -1.66 -18.65 7.94
N GLN A 252 -2.66 -19.55 8.00
CA GLN A 252 -2.94 -20.46 6.90
C GLN A 252 -3.45 -19.70 5.67
N ASN A 253 -4.26 -18.66 5.88
CA ASN A 253 -4.73 -17.77 4.82
C ASN A 253 -3.56 -17.00 4.17
N TRP A 254 -2.66 -16.42 4.96
CA TRP A 254 -1.42 -15.80 4.49
C TRP A 254 -0.56 -16.77 3.67
N ASN A 255 -0.41 -18.01 4.13
CA ASN A 255 0.35 -19.05 3.42
C ASN A 255 -0.32 -19.42 2.08
N ALA A 256 -1.65 -19.54 2.04
CA ALA A 256 -2.40 -19.87 0.84
C ALA A 256 -2.37 -18.76 -0.22
N LEU A 257 -2.22 -17.50 0.19
CA LEU A 257 -2.17 -16.32 -0.68
C LEU A 257 -0.76 -15.89 -1.10
N ASP A 258 0.23 -16.76 -0.88
CA ASP A 258 1.65 -16.60 -1.15
C ASP A 258 2.32 -15.50 -0.30
N ARG A 259 3.19 -15.93 0.63
CA ARG A 259 3.98 -15.03 1.48
C ARG A 259 5.09 -14.29 0.73
N GLU A 260 5.59 -14.82 -0.39
CA GLU A 260 6.63 -14.15 -1.18
C GLU A 260 6.11 -12.90 -1.92
N ARG A 261 4.79 -12.71 -1.96
CA ARG A 261 4.12 -11.49 -2.43
C ARG A 261 4.65 -10.22 -1.76
N LEU A 262 5.23 -10.30 -0.56
CA LEU A 262 5.94 -9.18 0.10
C LEU A 262 6.94 -8.48 -0.84
N ARG A 263 7.51 -9.19 -1.82
CA ARG A 263 8.47 -8.60 -2.76
C ARG A 263 7.83 -7.62 -3.75
N ARG A 264 6.50 -7.68 -3.87
CA ARG A 264 5.74 -7.03 -4.94
C ARG A 264 4.64 -6.11 -4.39
N SER A 265 4.06 -6.46 -3.25
CA SER A 265 2.84 -5.83 -2.74
C SER A 265 2.79 -5.79 -1.20
N PRO A 266 2.14 -4.78 -0.60
CA PRO A 266 2.15 -4.58 0.85
C PRO A 266 1.33 -5.62 1.62
N GLY A 267 1.78 -5.92 2.84
CA GLY A 267 0.99 -6.54 3.88
C GLY A 267 0.56 -5.52 4.92
N GLY A 268 -0.71 -5.55 5.34
CA GLY A 268 -1.22 -4.72 6.42
C GLY A 268 -2.47 -5.30 7.07
N GLY A 269 -3.36 -4.44 7.56
CA GLY A 269 -4.60 -4.88 8.22
C GLY A 269 -4.96 -4.04 9.44
N GLU A 270 -5.64 -4.66 10.39
CA GLU A 270 -6.12 -4.07 11.63
C GLU A 270 -5.87 -5.01 12.82
N PHE A 271 -5.51 -4.44 13.97
CA PHE A 271 -5.46 -5.21 15.20
C PHE A 271 -6.83 -5.80 15.53
N SER A 272 -6.86 -7.06 15.96
CA SER A 272 -8.08 -7.78 16.30
C SER A 272 -9.00 -7.01 17.26
N TYR A 273 -10.25 -6.84 16.83
CA TYR A 273 -11.36 -6.33 17.63
C TYR A 273 -12.20 -7.44 18.27
N TYR A 274 -11.82 -8.71 18.12
CA TYR A 274 -12.62 -9.85 18.62
C TYR A 274 -12.87 -9.81 20.12
N ASN A 275 -11.95 -9.24 20.90
CA ASN A 275 -12.16 -9.02 22.33
C ASN A 275 -11.31 -7.87 22.88
N LYS A 276 -11.69 -7.36 24.06
CA LYS A 276 -11.01 -6.23 24.72
C LYS A 276 -9.54 -6.52 25.08
N ARG A 277 -9.17 -7.77 25.31
CA ARG A 277 -7.79 -8.15 25.65
C ARG A 277 -6.90 -8.00 24.42
N ASP A 278 -7.37 -8.41 23.24
CA ASP A 278 -6.65 -8.27 21.97
C ASP A 278 -6.26 -6.80 21.75
N GLN A 279 -7.23 -5.89 21.76
CA GLN A 279 -6.98 -4.45 21.60
C GLN A 279 -6.06 -3.88 22.69
N LYS A 280 -6.36 -4.15 23.97
CA LYS A 280 -5.60 -3.59 25.10
C LYS A 280 -4.12 -4.01 25.08
N LEU A 281 -3.83 -5.22 24.63
CA LEU A 281 -2.50 -5.81 24.68
C LEU A 281 -1.80 -5.85 23.32
N ALA A 282 -2.40 -5.35 22.23
CA ALA A 282 -1.84 -5.41 20.88
C ALA A 282 -0.37 -4.95 20.83
N LEU A 283 -0.06 -3.80 21.43
CA LEU A 283 1.30 -3.24 21.51
C LEU A 283 2.01 -3.48 22.86
N ALA A 284 1.47 -4.33 23.73
CA ALA A 284 2.17 -4.74 24.94
C ALA A 284 3.42 -5.57 24.57
N PRO A 285 4.46 -5.63 25.43
CA PRO A 285 5.71 -6.33 25.11
C PRO A 285 5.56 -7.79 24.67
N ASN A 286 4.53 -8.51 25.13
CA ASN A 286 4.26 -9.90 24.78
C ASN A 286 2.99 -10.07 23.93
N GLY A 287 2.40 -8.97 23.44
CA GLY A 287 1.13 -8.96 22.75
C GLY A 287 -0.04 -9.57 23.55
N PRO A 288 -1.20 -9.78 22.91
CA PRO A 288 -2.37 -10.37 23.57
C PRO A 288 -2.26 -11.87 23.79
N ASN A 289 -1.50 -12.55 22.93
CA ASN A 289 -1.41 -14.01 22.82
C ASN A 289 0.02 -14.57 22.97
N GLY A 290 0.92 -13.83 23.63
CA GLY A 290 2.27 -14.31 23.98
C GLY A 290 3.35 -14.03 22.94
N VAL A 291 3.01 -13.35 21.85
CA VAL A 291 3.93 -12.88 20.80
C VAL A 291 3.74 -11.37 20.65
N SER A 292 4.84 -10.62 20.65
CA SER A 292 4.79 -9.17 20.45
C SER A 292 4.30 -8.79 19.05
N PHE A 293 3.82 -7.55 18.91
CA PHE A 293 3.52 -7.00 17.59
C PHE A 293 4.76 -7.03 16.69
N GLU A 294 5.93 -6.60 17.17
CA GLU A 294 7.15 -6.52 16.36
C GLU A 294 7.65 -7.88 15.86
N THR A 295 7.43 -8.96 16.62
CA THR A 295 7.74 -10.32 16.18
C THR A 295 6.80 -10.75 15.07
N SER A 296 5.50 -10.57 15.27
CA SER A 296 4.49 -10.93 14.26
C SER A 296 4.61 -10.06 13.01
N ALA A 297 4.82 -8.75 13.17
CA ALA A 297 5.03 -7.82 12.07
C ALA A 297 6.18 -8.27 11.18
N ARG A 298 7.33 -8.64 11.77
CA ARG A 298 8.48 -9.17 11.03
C ARG A 298 8.17 -10.48 10.32
N GLU A 299 7.46 -11.38 10.96
CA GLU A 299 7.07 -12.66 10.37
C GLU A 299 6.18 -12.45 9.14
N PHE A 300 5.19 -11.56 9.22
CA PHE A 300 4.23 -11.31 8.15
C PHE A 300 4.61 -10.12 7.24
N HIS A 301 5.83 -9.59 7.39
CA HIS A 301 6.35 -8.47 6.58
C HIS A 301 5.40 -7.26 6.52
N ILE A 302 4.86 -6.90 7.69
CA ILE A 302 3.84 -5.86 7.82
C ILE A 302 4.41 -4.48 7.46
N SER A 303 3.75 -3.83 6.51
CA SER A 303 4.07 -2.49 6.03
C SER A 303 3.34 -1.42 6.86
N TYR A 304 2.07 -1.68 7.19
CA TYR A 304 1.25 -0.82 8.02
C TYR A 304 0.25 -1.63 8.85
N MET A 305 -0.27 -1.08 9.94
CA MET A 305 -1.27 -1.76 10.78
C MET A 305 -2.22 -0.76 11.41
N ILE A 306 -3.53 -0.92 11.20
CA ILE A 306 -4.56 -0.09 11.82
C ILE A 306 -4.61 -0.38 13.32
N GLY A 307 -4.45 0.69 14.09
CA GLY A 307 -4.41 0.67 15.55
C GLY A 307 -5.04 1.93 16.15
N SER A 308 -6.18 2.34 15.61
CA SER A 308 -6.88 3.60 15.95
C SER A 308 -7.19 3.75 17.45
N ASP A 309 -7.42 2.62 18.15
CA ASP A 309 -7.68 2.61 19.60
C ASP A 309 -6.45 2.49 20.48
N GLN A 310 -5.25 2.29 19.90
CA GLN A 310 -4.02 2.15 20.69
C GLN A 310 -3.71 3.37 21.60
N PRO A 311 -4.05 4.63 21.24
CA PRO A 311 -3.94 5.77 22.15
C PRO A 311 -4.76 5.67 23.45
N GLN A 312 -5.69 4.71 23.56
CA GLN A 312 -6.41 4.42 24.81
C GLN A 312 -5.59 3.53 25.76
N TYR A 313 -4.58 2.82 25.24
CA TYR A 313 -3.83 1.78 25.97
C TYR A 313 -2.33 2.05 26.04
N GLN A 314 -1.79 2.86 25.12
CA GLN A 314 -0.37 3.09 24.94
C GLN A 314 -0.05 4.58 24.81
N SER A 315 1.19 4.95 25.12
CA SER A 315 1.69 6.29 24.82
C SER A 315 1.96 6.45 23.33
N MET A 316 1.91 7.69 22.83
CA MET A 316 2.27 7.98 21.43
C MET A 316 3.70 7.57 21.10
N ALA A 317 4.63 7.68 22.07
CA ALA A 317 6.01 7.20 21.89
C ALA A 317 6.08 5.68 21.64
N ARG A 318 5.25 4.89 22.34
CA ARG A 318 5.16 3.44 22.10
C ARG A 318 4.56 3.11 20.74
N ILE A 319 3.56 3.90 20.30
CA ILE A 319 2.95 3.79 18.97
C ILE A 319 3.96 4.13 17.87
N GLN A 320 4.73 5.21 18.04
CA GLN A 320 5.83 5.58 17.14
C GLN A 320 6.88 4.46 17.06
N GLN A 321 7.26 3.87 18.20
CA GLN A 321 8.17 2.71 18.22
C GLN A 321 7.62 1.50 17.46
N ALA A 322 6.32 1.21 17.58
CA ALA A 322 5.68 0.15 16.79
C ALA A 322 5.68 0.51 15.29
N GLY A 323 5.43 1.77 14.95
CA GLY A 323 5.46 2.26 13.57
C GLY A 323 6.84 2.13 12.93
N LEU A 324 7.90 2.48 13.66
CA LEU A 324 9.30 2.33 13.26
C LEU A 324 9.73 0.86 13.03
N ALA A 325 8.97 -0.10 13.56
CA ALA A 325 9.21 -1.52 13.36
C ALA A 325 8.51 -2.08 12.10
N CYS A 326 7.76 -1.26 11.36
CA CYS A 326 7.03 -1.66 10.16
C CYS A 326 7.73 -1.20 8.88
N GLY A 327 7.50 -1.93 7.79
CA GLY A 327 7.89 -1.51 6.45
C GLY A 327 9.41 -1.46 6.24
N TYR A 328 9.84 -0.51 5.40
CA TYR A 328 11.25 -0.36 5.02
C TYR A 328 12.06 0.40 6.06
N LYS A 329 13.36 0.15 6.07
CA LYS A 329 14.34 0.92 6.84
C LYS A 329 15.64 0.99 6.06
N PHE A 330 15.92 2.13 5.44
CA PHE A 330 17.12 2.25 4.61
C PHE A 330 18.37 2.54 5.42
N ARG A 331 19.47 1.86 5.07
CA ARG A 331 20.84 2.18 5.52
C ARG A 331 21.72 2.46 4.32
N VAL A 332 22.44 3.57 4.35
CA VAL A 332 23.52 3.84 3.40
C VAL A 332 24.77 3.10 3.88
N LEU A 333 25.14 2.05 3.14
CA LEU A 333 26.32 1.22 3.40
C LEU A 333 27.60 1.80 2.82
N LYS A 334 27.48 2.57 1.74
CA LYS A 334 28.61 3.21 1.08
C LYS A 334 28.17 4.48 0.38
N PHE A 335 28.96 5.52 0.49
CA PHE A 335 28.78 6.75 -0.27
C PHE A 335 30.14 7.22 -0.77
N GLN A 336 30.32 7.20 -2.09
CA GLN A 336 31.55 7.59 -2.75
C GLN A 336 31.26 8.75 -3.71
N VAL A 337 32.11 9.76 -3.72
CA VAL A 337 31.87 11.00 -4.45
C VAL A 337 33.13 11.45 -5.19
N GLY A 338 32.95 11.95 -6.40
CA GLY A 338 33.94 12.74 -7.15
C GLY A 338 33.41 14.15 -7.45
N ASP A 339 34.06 14.87 -8.37
CA ASP A 339 33.69 16.24 -8.77
C ASP A 339 32.30 16.36 -9.46
N HIS A 340 31.86 15.35 -10.20
CA HIS A 340 30.67 15.35 -11.05
C HIS A 340 29.78 14.11 -10.89
N SER A 341 30.23 13.07 -10.21
CA SER A 341 29.44 11.87 -9.96
C SER A 341 29.57 11.35 -8.53
N ALA A 342 28.61 10.52 -8.16
CA ALA A 342 28.59 9.81 -6.90
C ALA A 342 28.09 8.38 -7.10
N ARG A 343 28.51 7.49 -6.19
CA ARG A 343 28.03 6.13 -6.08
C ARG A 343 27.53 5.88 -4.66
N VAL A 344 26.31 5.39 -4.54
CA VAL A 344 25.68 5.10 -3.25
C VAL A 344 25.22 3.65 -3.20
N THR A 345 25.52 2.96 -2.11
CA THR A 345 24.98 1.63 -1.82
C THR A 345 24.00 1.75 -0.66
N VAL A 346 22.76 1.34 -0.90
CA VAL A 346 21.67 1.39 0.09
C VAL A 346 21.18 -0.03 0.36
N ALA A 347 21.02 -0.39 1.63
CA ALA A 347 20.39 -1.63 2.07
C ALA A 347 19.02 -1.34 2.69
N ASN A 348 18.10 -2.30 2.60
CA ASN A 348 16.86 -2.29 3.37
C ASN A 348 17.00 -3.19 4.60
N GLU A 349 17.17 -2.59 5.78
CA GLU A 349 17.19 -3.27 7.08
C GLU A 349 15.79 -3.39 7.72
N GLY A 350 14.76 -2.98 6.98
CA GLY A 350 13.37 -3.07 7.42
C GLY A 350 12.82 -4.49 7.34
N ILE A 351 11.52 -4.61 7.56
CA ILE A 351 10.79 -5.88 7.46
C ILE A 351 9.95 -5.99 6.19
N ALA A 352 9.81 -4.92 5.39
CA ALA A 352 9.19 -4.97 4.07
C ALA A 352 9.84 -3.95 3.11
N PRO A 353 9.65 -4.09 1.79
CA PRO A 353 10.03 -3.05 0.82
C PRO A 353 9.20 -1.77 0.97
N ILE A 354 9.70 -0.69 0.33
CA ILE A 354 8.82 0.39 -0.13
C ILE A 354 8.18 -0.04 -1.46
N TYR A 355 6.86 0.13 -1.59
CA TYR A 355 6.11 -0.27 -2.80
C TYR A 355 5.85 0.88 -3.78
N HIS A 356 6.41 2.03 -3.46
CA HIS A 356 6.39 3.26 -4.26
C HIS A 356 7.80 3.60 -4.70
N ASP A 357 7.93 4.27 -5.85
CA ASP A 357 9.24 4.65 -6.35
C ASP A 357 9.94 5.64 -5.42
N ALA A 358 11.17 5.31 -5.06
CA ALA A 358 12.04 6.13 -4.22
C ALA A 358 13.47 6.05 -4.75
N PHE A 359 14.15 7.18 -4.87
CA PHE A 359 15.43 7.28 -5.56
C PHE A 359 16.45 7.89 -4.62
N ALA A 360 17.63 7.27 -4.51
CA ALA A 360 18.77 7.98 -3.94
C ALA A 360 19.12 9.17 -4.84
N ALA A 361 19.40 10.33 -4.24
CA ALA A 361 19.67 11.56 -4.97
C ALA A 361 20.83 12.33 -4.35
N VAL A 362 21.67 12.95 -5.18
CA VAL A 362 22.78 13.80 -4.74
C VAL A 362 22.58 15.20 -5.29
N ASN A 363 22.50 16.18 -4.40
CA ASN A 363 22.22 17.59 -4.74
C ASN A 363 20.95 17.77 -5.60
N GLY A 364 19.92 16.95 -5.37
CA GLY A 364 18.66 16.96 -6.12
C GLY A 364 18.69 16.23 -7.46
N VAL A 365 19.78 15.56 -7.81
CA VAL A 365 19.85 14.69 -9.00
C VAL A 365 19.63 13.24 -8.57
N ARG A 366 18.54 12.63 -9.04
CA ARG A 366 18.17 11.23 -8.73
C ARG A 366 19.05 10.23 -9.48
N ALA A 367 19.25 9.08 -8.86
CA ALA A 367 19.70 7.87 -9.52
C ALA A 367 18.73 7.43 -10.62
N GLY A 368 19.23 6.73 -11.63
CA GLY A 368 18.38 6.14 -12.68
C GLY A 368 17.56 4.93 -12.21
N GLY A 369 17.93 4.31 -11.08
CA GLY A 369 17.24 3.16 -10.50
C GLY A 369 16.48 3.51 -9.22
N SER A 370 15.36 2.81 -9.00
CA SER A 370 14.48 2.96 -7.84
C SER A 370 14.84 1.95 -6.74
N LEU A 371 14.61 2.34 -5.48
CA LEU A 371 14.64 1.51 -4.28
C LEU A 371 13.31 0.74 -4.09
N LYS A 372 12.30 0.99 -4.93
CA LYS A 372 11.03 0.25 -4.91
C LYS A 372 11.29 -1.25 -5.03
N GLY A 373 10.70 -2.02 -4.12
CA GLY A 373 10.84 -3.47 -4.10
C GLY A 373 12.19 -3.99 -3.57
N LEU A 374 13.10 -3.13 -3.08
CA LEU A 374 14.33 -3.59 -2.43
C LEU A 374 13.97 -4.41 -1.18
N ALA A 375 14.21 -5.72 -1.23
CA ALA A 375 13.71 -6.63 -0.20
C ALA A 375 14.50 -6.50 1.12
N PRO A 376 13.90 -6.90 2.26
CA PRO A 376 14.60 -6.98 3.54
C PRO A 376 15.92 -7.75 3.45
N GLY A 377 17.00 -7.16 3.95
CA GLY A 377 18.35 -7.72 3.92
C GLY A 377 19.09 -7.58 2.59
N GLU A 378 18.44 -7.09 1.53
CA GLU A 378 19.09 -6.84 0.24
C GLU A 378 19.68 -5.42 0.17
N SER A 379 20.59 -5.21 -0.78
CA SER A 379 21.19 -3.90 -1.06
C SER A 379 21.29 -3.65 -2.55
N ALA A 380 21.27 -2.37 -2.93
CA ALA A 380 21.42 -1.91 -4.29
C ALA A 380 22.43 -0.76 -4.37
N THR A 381 23.19 -0.71 -5.46
CA THR A 381 24.18 0.33 -5.73
C THR A 381 23.74 1.17 -6.92
N PHE A 382 23.85 2.48 -6.79
CA PHE A 382 23.42 3.44 -7.79
C PHE A 382 24.53 4.43 -8.11
N ASP A 383 24.74 4.65 -9.40
CA ASP A 383 25.54 5.77 -9.91
C ASP A 383 24.64 6.98 -10.16
N ILE A 384 25.10 8.15 -9.73
CA ILE A 384 24.37 9.41 -9.79
C ILE A 384 25.26 10.45 -10.47
N ALA A 385 24.74 11.12 -11.48
CA ALA A 385 25.44 12.16 -12.25
C ALA A 385 25.47 13.50 -11.49
N SER A 386 25.88 13.46 -10.22
CA SER A 386 26.07 14.62 -9.35
C SER A 386 27.08 14.28 -8.26
N GLY A 387 27.97 15.22 -7.97
CA GLY A 387 29.03 15.09 -6.98
C GLY A 387 29.42 16.44 -6.39
N GLY A 388 30.70 16.63 -6.15
CA GLY A 388 31.30 17.88 -5.68
C GLY A 388 31.85 17.80 -4.26
N ALA A 389 32.38 18.92 -3.78
CA ALA A 389 33.10 19.00 -2.51
C ALA A 389 32.20 18.91 -1.24
N SER A 390 30.90 19.16 -1.38
CA SER A 390 29.93 19.13 -0.27
C SER A 390 28.60 18.50 -0.72
N PRO A 391 28.63 17.22 -1.09
CA PRO A 391 27.49 16.50 -1.65
C PRO A 391 26.41 16.30 -0.57
N ARG A 392 25.15 16.54 -0.92
CA ARG A 392 23.99 16.25 -0.08
C ARG A 392 23.24 15.03 -0.62
N LEU A 393 23.30 13.92 0.11
CA LEU A 393 22.53 12.71 -0.17
C LEU A 393 21.12 12.81 0.43
N THR A 394 20.10 12.49 -0.37
CA THR A 394 18.70 12.34 0.01
C THR A 394 18.10 11.07 -0.59
N ILE A 395 16.95 10.63 -0.08
CA ILE A 395 16.09 9.67 -0.77
C ILE A 395 14.78 10.41 -1.12
N GLU A 396 14.46 10.46 -2.40
CA GLU A 396 13.37 11.27 -2.95
C GLU A 396 12.29 10.40 -3.58
N SER A 397 11.04 10.80 -3.43
CA SER A 397 9.91 10.13 -4.05
C SER A 397 8.84 11.14 -4.43
N ASP A 398 8.26 10.98 -5.62
CA ASP A 398 7.11 11.76 -6.07
C ASP A 398 5.81 11.31 -5.40
N ARG A 399 5.88 10.30 -4.53
CA ARG A 399 4.76 9.70 -3.80
C ARG A 399 4.65 10.22 -2.36
N LEU A 400 5.41 11.23 -1.98
CA LEU A 400 5.32 11.87 -0.66
C LEU A 400 4.39 13.08 -0.69
N VAL A 401 3.70 13.34 0.42
CA VAL A 401 2.97 14.62 0.60
C VAL A 401 3.91 15.70 1.14
N PRO A 402 3.58 16.99 0.98
CA PRO A 402 4.38 18.08 1.53
C PRO A 402 4.66 17.90 3.03
N GLY A 403 5.95 17.99 3.41
CA GLY A 403 6.40 17.86 4.79
C GLY A 403 6.88 16.45 5.17
N GLN A 404 6.71 15.44 4.30
CA GLN A 404 7.33 14.14 4.48
C GLN A 404 8.71 14.08 3.81
N HIS A 405 9.60 13.28 4.40
CA HIS A 405 10.89 12.91 3.81
C HIS A 405 11.24 11.47 4.20
N ILE A 406 11.96 10.78 3.33
CA ILE A 406 12.48 9.45 3.63
C ILE A 406 13.80 9.62 4.37
N GLU A 407 13.87 9.11 5.60
CA GLU A 407 15.09 9.10 6.40
C GLU A 407 15.89 7.83 6.15
N PHE A 408 17.18 7.87 6.45
CA PHE A 408 18.05 6.71 6.35
C PHE A 408 19.10 6.73 7.45
N GLU A 409 19.58 5.55 7.82
CA GLU A 409 20.73 5.39 8.70
C GLU A 409 22.03 5.51 7.90
N ALA A 410 23.03 6.18 8.44
CA ALA A 410 24.39 6.20 7.89
C ALA A 410 25.40 6.37 9.02
N ALA A 411 26.49 5.59 8.97
CA ALA A 411 27.61 5.69 9.89
C ALA A 411 28.92 5.37 9.15
N LEU A 412 29.24 6.22 8.16
CA LEU A 412 30.41 6.09 7.27
C LEU A 412 31.59 6.94 7.71
#